data_AF-A0AAN8FRE0-F1
#
_entry.id   AF-A0AAN8FRE0-F1
#
_cell.length_a   1.000
_cell.length_b   1.000
_cell.length_c   1.000
_cell.angle_alpha   90.00
_cell.angle_beta   90.00
_cell.angle_gamma   90.00
#
_symmetry.space_group_name_H-M   'P 1'
#
loop_
_entity.id
_entity.type
_entity.pdbx_description
1 polymer ?
#
loop_
_entity_poly.entity_id
_entity_poly.type
_entity_poly.pdbx_seq_one_letter_code
_entity_poly.pdbx_strand_id
1 'polypeptide(L)'
;MPTSEDLEVRLKHDLSWKIAIVDSSQARPSEQLIQHRLRYYGTQCHDASSMILQARYEYASLMRDKLNLFTKRGAVSLSCETQTKFFVLAHEWYEILVTVNEVDELSRVEFIRTLSEEEHTEPSEPGDRNYPNPTIVRRSWMRQMKHACFDLHDDIRRQNEEIEDCIQRMKGFSDAIMKQCTKNAEGSKYIIYELRKVSERSKEATAQITRYAEKWGRLTAQIEEQTKELQDWKKQRKEDSRSSSPRTGCKRKHGGFDIPPSELQRYERIRDRRERELTEIDDFPSRNVVKDRRFEGNMKDGEE
;
A
#
# COMPACT_ATOMS: atom_id res chain seq x y z
N MET A 1 -51.84 -7.57 0.86
CA MET A 1 -52.61 -6.47 0.25
C MET A 1 -51.92 -5.17 0.66
N PRO A 2 -51.56 -4.27 -0.29
CA PRO A 2 -50.94 -2.99 0.06
C PRO A 2 -51.88 -2.17 0.95
N THR A 3 -51.33 -1.42 1.91
CA THR A 3 -52.12 -0.59 2.81
C THR A 3 -52.57 0.71 2.11
N SER A 4 -53.56 1.39 2.67
CA SER A 4 -54.04 2.68 2.12
C SER A 4 -52.92 3.73 2.07
N GLU A 5 -52.01 3.73 3.06
CA GLU A 5 -50.85 4.62 3.10
C GLU A 5 -49.84 4.28 1.99
N ASP A 6 -49.56 2.99 1.75
CA ASP A 6 -48.67 2.56 0.66
C ASP A 6 -49.18 3.01 -0.72
N LEU A 7 -50.50 2.95 -0.92
CA LEU A 7 -51.14 3.41 -2.15
C LEU A 7 -51.00 4.93 -2.32
N GLU A 8 -51.22 5.69 -1.25
CA GLU A 8 -51.10 7.15 -1.29
C GLU A 8 -49.66 7.60 -1.59
N VAL A 9 -48.67 6.97 -0.94
CA VAL A 9 -47.25 7.25 -1.19
C VAL A 9 -46.89 6.95 -2.66
N ARG A 10 -47.35 5.82 -3.18
CA ARG A 10 -47.11 5.45 -4.59
C ARG A 10 -47.76 6.42 -5.57
N LEU A 11 -49.00 6.86 -5.31
CA LEU A 11 -49.70 7.83 -6.15
C LEU A 11 -49.01 9.20 -6.13
N LYS A 12 -48.57 9.67 -4.95
CA LYS A 12 -47.80 10.91 -4.83
C LYS A 12 -46.49 10.84 -5.63
N HIS A 13 -45.80 9.72 -5.55
CA HIS A 13 -44.57 9.50 -6.33
C HIS A 13 -44.86 9.49 -7.84
N ASP A 14 -45.91 8.79 -8.28
CA ASP A 14 -46.31 8.72 -9.70
C ASP A 14 -46.66 10.11 -10.27
N LEU A 15 -47.46 10.88 -9.53
CA LEU A 15 -47.82 12.25 -9.92
C LEU A 15 -46.60 13.17 -9.96
N SER A 16 -45.73 13.10 -8.95
CA SER A 16 -44.49 13.88 -8.93
C SER A 16 -43.59 13.55 -10.12
N TRP A 17 -43.52 12.27 -10.50
CA TRP A 17 -42.74 11.82 -11.64
C TRP A 17 -43.31 12.35 -12.96
N LYS A 18 -44.62 12.26 -13.16
CA LYS A 18 -45.30 12.78 -14.36
C LYS A 18 -45.17 14.29 -14.49
N ILE A 19 -45.26 15.03 -13.39
CA ILE A 19 -44.98 16.48 -13.36
C ILE A 19 -43.54 16.76 -13.80
N ALA A 20 -42.57 16.02 -13.25
CA ALA A 20 -41.16 16.18 -13.65
C ALA A 20 -40.92 15.89 -15.14
N ILE A 21 -41.63 14.92 -15.73
CA ILE A 21 -41.59 14.66 -17.18
C ILE A 21 -42.07 15.89 -17.96
N VAL A 22 -43.21 16.45 -17.56
CA VAL A 22 -43.79 17.63 -18.23
C VAL A 22 -42.87 18.84 -18.09
N ASP A 23 -42.36 19.11 -16.89
CA ASP A 23 -41.50 20.27 -16.61
C ASP A 23 -40.15 20.20 -17.32
N SER A 24 -39.59 19.00 -17.47
CA SER A 24 -38.30 18.78 -18.16
C SER A 24 -38.42 18.77 -19.68
N SER A 25 -39.64 18.71 -20.23
CA SER A 25 -39.87 18.56 -21.65
C SER A 25 -40.10 19.89 -22.35
N GLN A 26 -39.33 20.16 -23.40
CA GLN A 26 -39.42 21.41 -24.17
C GLN A 26 -40.76 21.58 -24.89
N ALA A 27 -41.39 20.47 -25.28
CA ALA A 27 -42.66 20.47 -25.97
C ALA A 27 -43.44 19.19 -25.65
N ARG A 28 -44.77 19.31 -25.65
CA ARG A 28 -45.68 18.16 -25.55
C ARG A 28 -45.68 17.37 -26.87
N PRO A 29 -45.39 16.05 -26.85
CA PRO A 29 -45.47 15.23 -28.04
C PRO A 29 -46.93 14.95 -28.44
N SER A 30 -47.19 14.79 -29.73
CA SER A 30 -48.51 14.39 -30.24
C SER A 30 -48.78 12.90 -30.00
N GLU A 31 -50.06 12.51 -30.02
CA GLU A 31 -50.46 11.10 -29.94
C GLU A 31 -49.73 10.23 -30.98
N GLN A 32 -49.71 10.66 -32.25
CA GLN A 32 -49.04 9.92 -33.33
C GLN A 32 -47.55 9.70 -33.06
N LEU A 33 -46.87 10.70 -32.50
CA LEU A 33 -45.46 10.58 -32.15
C LEU A 33 -45.24 9.58 -31.00
N ILE A 34 -46.13 9.59 -30.01
CA ILE A 34 -46.07 8.64 -28.89
C ILE A 34 -46.35 7.21 -29.38
N GLN A 35 -47.40 7.01 -30.17
CA GLN A 35 -47.73 5.72 -30.78
C GLN A 35 -46.56 5.17 -31.60
N HIS A 36 -45.93 6.02 -32.43
CA HIS A 36 -44.73 5.66 -33.18
C HIS A 36 -43.57 5.26 -32.25
N ARG A 37 -43.30 6.04 -31.19
CA ARG A 37 -42.25 5.75 -30.22
C ARG A 37 -42.51 4.44 -29.48
N LEU A 38 -43.75 4.16 -29.08
CA LEU A 38 -44.13 2.90 -28.46
C LEU A 38 -43.86 1.71 -29.38
N ARG A 39 -44.26 1.78 -30.66
CA ARG A 39 -43.94 0.73 -31.65
C ARG A 39 -42.44 0.55 -31.82
N TYR A 40 -41.73 1.65 -32.03
CA TYR A 40 -40.30 1.65 -32.30
C TYR A 40 -39.50 1.09 -31.12
N TYR A 41 -39.64 1.68 -29.93
CA TYR A 41 -38.90 1.25 -28.75
C TYR A 41 -39.38 -0.11 -28.26
N GLY A 42 -40.65 -0.47 -28.47
CA GLY A 42 -41.15 -1.81 -28.21
C GLY A 42 -40.32 -2.80 -29.01
N THR A 43 -40.28 -2.63 -30.33
CA THR A 43 -39.52 -3.47 -31.27
C THR A 43 -38.07 -3.62 -30.85
N GLN A 44 -37.42 -2.50 -30.55
CA GLN A 44 -36.04 -2.48 -30.08
C GLN A 44 -35.84 -3.27 -28.77
N CYS A 45 -36.75 -3.13 -27.79
CA CYS A 45 -36.66 -3.89 -26.53
C CYS A 45 -36.82 -5.40 -26.73
N HIS A 46 -37.68 -5.82 -27.66
CA HIS A 46 -37.83 -7.23 -28.00
C HIS A 46 -36.56 -7.78 -28.67
N ASP A 47 -36.05 -7.08 -29.67
CA ASP A 47 -34.82 -7.48 -30.36
C ASP A 47 -33.64 -7.53 -29.39
N ALA A 48 -33.53 -6.55 -28.49
CA ALA A 48 -32.53 -6.54 -27.42
C ALA A 48 -32.68 -7.72 -26.46
N SER A 49 -33.91 -8.15 -26.14
CA SER A 49 -34.16 -9.32 -25.30
C SER A 49 -33.63 -10.60 -25.94
N SER A 50 -33.85 -10.78 -27.25
CA SER A 50 -33.30 -11.90 -28.02
C SER A 50 -31.77 -11.84 -28.09
N MET A 51 -31.19 -10.65 -28.28
CA MET A 51 -29.73 -10.47 -28.23
C MET A 51 -29.14 -10.80 -26.86
N ILE A 52 -29.82 -10.43 -25.76
CA ILE A 52 -29.40 -10.77 -24.39
C ILE A 52 -29.42 -12.29 -24.19
N LEU A 53 -30.48 -12.97 -24.64
CA LEU A 53 -30.58 -14.42 -24.56
C LEU A 53 -29.45 -15.10 -25.35
N GLN A 54 -29.21 -14.68 -26.59
CA GLN A 54 -28.11 -15.19 -27.39
C GLN A 54 -26.76 -14.94 -26.71
N ALA A 55 -26.53 -13.73 -26.20
CA ALA A 55 -25.32 -13.40 -25.45
C ALA A 55 -25.17 -14.25 -24.18
N ARG A 56 -26.26 -14.64 -23.51
CA ARG A 56 -26.25 -15.56 -22.36
C ARG A 56 -25.85 -16.99 -22.77
N TYR A 57 -26.34 -17.48 -23.92
CA TYR A 57 -25.92 -18.78 -24.46
C TYR A 57 -24.45 -18.77 -24.90
N GLU A 58 -24.02 -17.72 -25.60
CA GLU A 58 -22.62 -17.51 -25.96
C GLU A 58 -21.75 -17.40 -24.70
N TYR A 59 -22.20 -16.69 -23.67
CA TYR A 59 -21.52 -16.57 -22.36
C TYR A 59 -21.26 -17.95 -21.73
N ALA A 60 -22.27 -18.83 -21.69
CA ALA A 60 -22.10 -20.19 -21.15
C ALA A 60 -21.02 -20.99 -21.92
N SER A 61 -20.85 -20.73 -23.22
CA SER A 61 -19.80 -21.37 -24.03
C SER A 61 -18.42 -20.67 -23.96
N LEU A 62 -18.39 -19.36 -23.67
CA LEU A 62 -17.18 -18.50 -23.69
C LEU A 62 -16.50 -18.28 -22.32
N MET A 63 -16.90 -18.99 -21.26
CA MET A 63 -16.36 -18.88 -19.88
C MET A 63 -14.82 -19.09 -19.72
N ARG A 64 -14.04 -19.14 -20.80
CA ARG A 64 -12.56 -19.15 -20.79
C ARG A 64 -11.92 -17.77 -20.95
N ASP A 65 -12.61 -16.75 -21.49
CA ASP A 65 -12.00 -15.43 -21.76
C ASP A 65 -12.77 -14.27 -21.12
N LYS A 66 -12.37 -13.90 -19.91
CA LYS A 66 -13.10 -12.95 -19.04
C LYS A 66 -13.13 -11.51 -19.55
N LEU A 67 -12.13 -11.07 -20.31
CA LEU A 67 -12.00 -9.65 -20.69
C LEU A 67 -12.94 -9.26 -21.84
N ASN A 68 -13.05 -10.11 -22.85
CA ASN A 68 -13.99 -9.90 -23.98
C ASN A 68 -15.46 -9.96 -23.54
N LEU A 69 -15.75 -10.65 -22.42
CA LEU A 69 -17.11 -10.79 -21.87
C LEU A 69 -17.65 -9.48 -21.30
N PHE A 70 -16.85 -8.71 -20.55
CA PHE A 70 -17.31 -7.46 -19.94
C PHE A 70 -17.65 -6.39 -20.98
N THR A 71 -16.84 -6.29 -22.05
CA THR A 71 -17.04 -5.28 -23.10
C THR A 71 -18.33 -5.51 -23.90
N LYS A 72 -18.61 -6.76 -24.29
CA LYS A 72 -19.83 -7.10 -25.05
C LYS A 72 -21.10 -7.03 -24.19
N ARG A 73 -21.05 -7.51 -22.94
CA ARG A 73 -22.21 -7.49 -22.03
C ARG A 73 -22.59 -6.07 -21.61
N GLY A 74 -21.61 -5.21 -21.36
CA GLY A 74 -21.84 -3.80 -21.03
C GLY A 74 -22.57 -3.05 -22.15
N ALA A 75 -22.18 -3.26 -23.41
CA ALA A 75 -22.80 -2.61 -24.56
C ALA A 75 -24.26 -3.03 -24.78
N VAL A 76 -24.57 -4.33 -24.66
CA VAL A 76 -25.94 -4.85 -24.82
C VAL A 76 -26.84 -4.39 -23.66
N SER A 77 -26.32 -4.39 -22.43
CA SER A 77 -27.04 -3.93 -21.24
C SER A 77 -27.40 -2.43 -21.33
N LEU A 78 -26.45 -1.58 -21.73
CA LEU A 78 -26.67 -0.13 -21.87
C LEU A 78 -27.68 0.20 -22.98
N SER A 79 -27.64 -0.53 -24.10
CA SER A 79 -28.60 -0.35 -25.21
C SER A 79 -30.02 -0.73 -24.78
N CYS A 80 -30.18 -1.89 -24.12
CA CYS A 80 -31.48 -2.36 -23.63
C CYS A 80 -32.06 -1.40 -22.57
N GLU A 81 -31.23 -0.93 -21.64
CA GLU A 81 -31.65 0.01 -20.61
C GLU A 81 -32.15 1.34 -21.20
N THR A 82 -31.44 1.85 -22.19
CA THR A 82 -31.79 3.10 -22.87
C THR A 82 -33.11 2.96 -23.64
N GLN A 83 -33.29 1.86 -24.38
CA GLN A 83 -34.52 1.59 -25.13
C GLN A 83 -35.72 1.39 -24.20
N THR A 84 -35.53 0.67 -23.10
CA THR A 84 -36.57 0.42 -22.09
C THR A 84 -36.99 1.73 -21.43
N LYS A 85 -36.04 2.59 -21.06
CA LYS A 85 -36.31 3.94 -20.53
C LYS A 85 -37.15 4.77 -21.50
N PHE A 86 -36.82 4.76 -22.79
CA PHE A 86 -37.58 5.51 -23.79
C PHE A 86 -38.97 4.92 -24.05
N PHE A 87 -39.14 3.60 -23.99
CA PHE A 87 -40.45 2.97 -24.08
C PHE A 87 -41.35 3.34 -22.89
N VAL A 88 -40.82 3.25 -21.67
CA VAL A 88 -41.52 3.66 -20.44
C VAL A 88 -41.91 5.13 -20.54
N LEU A 89 -40.98 6.00 -20.93
CA LEU A 89 -41.27 7.43 -21.11
C LEU A 89 -42.36 7.68 -22.16
N ALA A 90 -42.39 6.92 -23.27
CA ALA A 90 -43.45 7.02 -24.25
C ALA A 90 -44.80 6.58 -23.67
N HIS A 91 -44.82 5.54 -22.83
CA HIS A 91 -46.03 5.11 -22.13
C HIS A 91 -46.54 6.18 -21.15
N GLU A 92 -45.63 6.76 -20.34
CA GLU A 92 -45.95 7.86 -19.41
C GLU A 92 -46.53 9.06 -20.16
N TRP A 93 -45.94 9.43 -21.29
CA TRP A 93 -46.49 10.49 -22.13
C TRP A 93 -47.89 10.17 -22.64
N TYR A 94 -48.17 8.91 -22.98
CA TYR A 94 -49.50 8.54 -23.44
C TYR A 94 -50.55 8.68 -22.33
N GLU A 95 -50.21 8.29 -21.10
CA GLU A 95 -51.06 8.52 -19.92
C GLU A 95 -51.24 10.01 -19.64
N ILE A 96 -50.17 10.81 -19.73
CA ILE A 96 -50.25 12.27 -19.57
C ILE A 96 -51.24 12.85 -20.59
N LEU A 97 -51.19 12.45 -21.87
CA LEU A 97 -52.14 12.92 -22.88
C LEU A 97 -53.59 12.58 -22.54
N VAL A 98 -53.85 11.40 -21.97
CA VAL A 98 -55.18 11.05 -21.47
C VAL A 98 -55.59 11.94 -20.30
N THR A 99 -54.69 12.21 -19.35
CA THR A 99 -55.02 13.05 -18.18
C THR A 99 -55.36 14.49 -18.53
N VAL A 100 -54.75 15.03 -19.60
CA VAL A 100 -55.07 16.37 -20.13
C VAL A 100 -56.21 16.36 -21.14
N ASN A 101 -56.87 15.20 -21.33
CA ASN A 101 -58.02 15.01 -22.20
C ASN A 101 -57.72 15.33 -23.69
N GLU A 102 -56.48 15.11 -24.13
CA GLU A 102 -56.08 15.18 -25.54
C GLU A 102 -56.27 13.84 -26.26
N VAL A 103 -56.25 12.75 -25.51
CA VAL A 103 -56.46 11.38 -26.00
C VAL A 103 -57.55 10.74 -25.14
N ASP A 104 -58.43 9.98 -25.79
CA ASP A 104 -59.42 9.16 -25.08
C ASP A 104 -58.78 7.87 -24.51
N GLU A 105 -59.12 7.54 -23.27
CA GLU A 105 -58.56 6.38 -22.58
C GLU A 105 -58.87 5.06 -23.30
N LEU A 106 -60.05 4.93 -23.92
CA LEU A 106 -60.40 3.71 -24.68
C LEU A 106 -59.52 3.60 -25.92
N SER A 107 -59.26 4.73 -26.60
CA SER A 107 -58.35 4.76 -27.77
C SER A 107 -56.93 4.35 -27.38
N ARG A 108 -56.42 4.82 -26.23
CA ARG A 108 -55.12 4.40 -25.70
C ARG A 108 -55.09 2.89 -25.43
N VAL A 109 -56.09 2.37 -24.71
CA VAL A 109 -56.17 0.95 -24.35
C VAL A 109 -56.30 0.07 -25.60
N GLU A 110 -57.10 0.49 -26.58
CA GLU A 110 -57.26 -0.22 -27.84
C GLU A 110 -55.95 -0.26 -28.62
N PHE A 111 -55.23 0.86 -28.73
CA PHE A 111 -53.92 0.89 -29.37
C PHE A 111 -52.93 -0.07 -28.71
N ILE A 112 -52.83 -0.05 -27.37
CA ILE A 112 -51.93 -0.94 -26.62
C ILE A 112 -52.31 -2.42 -26.81
N ARG A 113 -53.62 -2.72 -26.90
CA ARG A 113 -54.11 -4.05 -27.25
C ARG A 113 -53.67 -4.44 -28.66
N THR A 114 -53.87 -3.57 -29.65
CA THR A 114 -53.46 -3.80 -31.04
C THR A 114 -51.96 -4.09 -31.14
N LEU A 115 -51.12 -3.35 -30.42
CA LEU A 115 -49.68 -3.63 -30.36
C LEU A 115 -49.37 -5.03 -29.83
N SER A 116 -50.14 -5.50 -28.86
CA SER A 116 -49.94 -6.82 -28.24
C SER A 116 -50.49 -7.98 -29.09
N GLU A 117 -51.42 -7.68 -29.99
CA GLU A 117 -52.06 -8.64 -30.90
C GLU A 117 -51.39 -8.70 -32.28
N GLU A 118 -50.46 -7.78 -32.57
CA GLU A 118 -49.70 -7.74 -33.82
C GLU A 118 -48.88 -9.03 -34.01
N GLU A 119 -49.07 -9.65 -35.18
CA GLU A 119 -48.42 -10.90 -35.54
C GLU A 119 -47.10 -10.60 -36.26
N HIS A 120 -46.00 -11.11 -35.68
CA HIS A 120 -44.67 -10.97 -36.23
C HIS A 120 -44.21 -12.31 -36.80
N THR A 121 -43.55 -12.25 -37.96
CA THR A 121 -42.92 -13.43 -38.55
C THR A 121 -41.46 -13.46 -38.11
N GLU A 122 -41.10 -14.44 -37.29
CA GLU A 122 -39.75 -14.60 -36.76
C GLU A 122 -39.09 -15.86 -37.33
N PRO A 123 -37.76 -15.86 -37.55
CA PRO A 123 -37.04 -17.07 -37.91
C PRO A 123 -37.19 -18.14 -36.82
N SER A 124 -37.47 -19.39 -37.20
CA SER A 124 -37.41 -20.52 -36.26
C SER A 124 -35.97 -20.84 -35.87
N GLU A 125 -35.73 -21.31 -34.65
CA GLU A 125 -34.42 -21.73 -34.18
C GLU A 125 -34.14 -23.23 -34.41
N PRO A 126 -32.86 -23.65 -34.57
CA PRO A 126 -32.50 -25.06 -34.66
C PRO A 126 -32.94 -25.83 -33.39
N GLY A 127 -33.96 -26.67 -33.52
CA GLY A 127 -34.58 -27.39 -32.41
C GLY A 127 -36.10 -27.18 -32.33
N ASP A 128 -36.62 -26.16 -33.00
CA ASP A 128 -38.05 -25.94 -33.12
C ASP A 128 -38.73 -26.99 -34.00
N ARG A 129 -39.96 -27.35 -33.63
CA ARG A 129 -40.76 -28.37 -34.33
C ARG A 129 -40.95 -28.07 -35.83
N ASN A 130 -40.94 -26.80 -36.20
CA ASN A 130 -41.21 -26.33 -37.56
C ASN A 130 -39.97 -25.80 -38.30
N TYR A 131 -38.77 -25.96 -37.75
CA TYR A 131 -37.53 -25.51 -38.39
C TYR A 131 -37.36 -26.17 -39.77
N PRO A 132 -36.99 -25.43 -40.83
CA PRO A 132 -36.52 -24.04 -40.86
C PRO A 132 -37.60 -22.98 -41.18
N ASN A 133 -38.89 -23.34 -41.13
CA ASN A 133 -39.95 -22.43 -41.53
C ASN A 133 -40.16 -21.33 -40.46
N PRO A 134 -40.35 -20.07 -40.87
CA PRO A 134 -40.64 -18.99 -39.95
C PRO A 134 -41.88 -19.27 -39.10
N THR A 135 -41.86 -18.81 -37.86
CA THR A 135 -42.97 -18.97 -36.92
C THR A 135 -43.67 -17.63 -36.73
N ILE A 136 -45.00 -17.66 -36.65
CA ILE A 136 -45.79 -16.49 -36.32
C ILE A 136 -45.86 -16.36 -34.80
N VAL A 137 -45.35 -15.25 -34.28
CA VAL A 137 -45.28 -14.96 -32.85
C VAL A 137 -46.03 -13.66 -32.55
N ARG A 138 -46.81 -13.66 -31.48
CA ARG A 138 -47.41 -12.43 -30.95
C ARG A 138 -46.51 -11.88 -29.85
N ARG A 139 -45.98 -10.67 -30.06
CA ARG A 139 -45.07 -10.03 -29.12
C ARG A 139 -45.88 -9.41 -27.98
N SER A 140 -45.83 -10.05 -26.81
CA SER A 140 -46.37 -9.42 -25.59
C SER A 140 -45.35 -8.43 -25.03
N TRP A 141 -45.30 -7.23 -25.62
CA TRP A 141 -44.34 -6.16 -25.26
C TRP A 141 -44.34 -5.88 -23.75
N MET A 142 -45.52 -5.82 -23.12
CA MET A 142 -45.63 -5.58 -21.68
C MET A 142 -45.11 -6.72 -20.81
N ARG A 143 -45.30 -8.00 -21.19
CA ARG A 143 -44.74 -9.11 -20.41
C ARG A 143 -43.23 -9.19 -20.58
N GLN A 144 -42.75 -9.12 -21.82
CA GLN A 144 -41.33 -9.22 -22.12
C GLN A 144 -40.54 -8.09 -21.47
N MET A 145 -41.06 -6.87 -21.49
CA MET A 145 -40.42 -5.74 -20.80
C MET A 145 -40.47 -5.90 -19.28
N LYS A 146 -41.59 -6.35 -18.70
CA LYS A 146 -41.65 -6.61 -17.26
C LYS A 146 -40.57 -7.62 -16.85
N HIS A 147 -40.41 -8.70 -17.60
CA HIS A 147 -39.35 -9.68 -17.37
C HIS A 147 -37.95 -9.10 -17.61
N ALA A 148 -37.71 -8.36 -18.69
CA ALA A 148 -36.41 -7.75 -18.99
C ALA A 148 -36.00 -6.71 -17.93
N CYS A 149 -36.94 -5.89 -17.44
CA CYS A 149 -36.71 -4.94 -16.36
C CYS A 149 -36.36 -5.65 -15.05
N PHE A 150 -37.09 -6.73 -14.68
CA PHE A 150 -36.79 -7.49 -13.48
C PHE A 150 -35.44 -8.19 -13.57
N ASP A 151 -35.16 -8.86 -14.70
CA ASP A 151 -33.89 -9.51 -14.98
C ASP A 151 -32.72 -8.52 -14.91
N LEU A 152 -32.88 -7.33 -15.51
CA LEU A 152 -31.86 -6.29 -15.49
C LEU A 152 -31.66 -5.73 -14.07
N HIS A 153 -32.74 -5.51 -13.33
CA HIS A 153 -32.66 -5.02 -11.96
C HIS A 153 -31.97 -6.03 -11.04
N ASP A 154 -32.27 -7.32 -11.19
CA ASP A 154 -31.58 -8.40 -10.48
C ASP A 154 -30.11 -8.53 -10.89
N ASP A 155 -29.78 -8.40 -12.19
CA ASP A 155 -28.39 -8.41 -12.66
C ASP A 155 -27.61 -7.21 -12.10
N ILE A 156 -28.19 -6.00 -12.09
CA ILE A 156 -27.59 -4.80 -11.49
C ILE A 156 -27.39 -5.01 -9.98
N ARG A 157 -28.38 -5.57 -9.28
CA ARG A 157 -28.28 -5.87 -7.86
C ARG A 157 -27.12 -6.83 -7.56
N ARG A 158 -27.01 -7.93 -8.31
CA ARG A 158 -25.88 -8.88 -8.17
C ARG A 158 -24.54 -8.22 -8.46
N GLN A 159 -24.45 -7.39 -9.51
CA GLN A 159 -23.22 -6.66 -9.81
C GLN A 159 -22.82 -5.72 -8.67
N ASN A 160 -23.78 -5.02 -8.05
CA ASN A 160 -23.51 -4.16 -6.91
C ASN A 160 -23.02 -4.96 -5.70
N GLU A 161 -23.62 -6.13 -5.41
CA GLU A 161 -23.16 -7.05 -4.37
C GLU A 161 -21.72 -7.54 -4.64
N GLU A 162 -21.41 -7.94 -5.88
CA GLU A 162 -20.04 -8.35 -6.27
C GLU A 162 -19.01 -7.22 -6.16
N ILE A 163 -19.40 -5.99 -6.51
CA ILE A 163 -18.56 -4.78 -6.38
C ILE A 163 -18.31 -4.48 -4.91
N GLU A 164 -19.32 -4.56 -4.05
CA GLU A 164 -19.19 -4.34 -2.62
C GLU A 164 -18.25 -5.35 -1.98
N ASP A 165 -18.40 -6.63 -2.31
CA ASP A 165 -17.49 -7.71 -1.89
C ASP A 165 -16.05 -7.50 -2.37
N CYS A 166 -15.88 -6.98 -3.60
CA CYS A 166 -14.57 -6.62 -4.13
C CYS A 166 -13.93 -5.48 -3.34
N ILE A 167 -14.68 -4.41 -3.08
CA ILE A 167 -14.23 -3.26 -2.28
C ILE A 167 -13.83 -3.71 -0.88
N GLN A 168 -14.63 -4.58 -0.25
CA GLN A 168 -14.34 -5.07 1.10
C GLN A 168 -13.06 -5.92 1.15
N ARG A 169 -12.83 -6.76 0.14
CA ARG A 169 -11.57 -7.51 0.00
C ARG A 169 -10.37 -6.59 -0.20
N MET A 170 -10.49 -5.57 -1.05
CA MET A 170 -9.42 -4.59 -1.28
C MET A 170 -9.08 -3.80 -0.01
N LYS A 171 -10.10 -3.40 0.77
CA LYS A 171 -9.88 -2.76 2.09
C LYS A 171 -9.09 -3.69 3.01
N GLY A 172 -9.48 -4.96 3.11
CA GLY A 172 -8.76 -5.95 3.91
C GLY A 172 -7.29 -6.11 3.50
N PHE A 173 -6.99 -6.13 2.20
CA PHE A 173 -5.60 -6.17 1.71
C PHE A 173 -4.83 -4.89 2.05
N SER A 174 -5.44 -3.72 1.88
CA SER A 174 -4.84 -2.43 2.23
C SER A 174 -4.48 -2.37 3.72
N ASP A 175 -5.39 -2.79 4.59
CA ASP A 175 -5.16 -2.81 6.05
C ASP A 175 -4.03 -3.78 6.43
N ALA A 176 -3.97 -4.94 5.79
CA ALA A 176 -2.90 -5.92 6.00
C ALA A 176 -1.53 -5.36 5.58
N ILE A 177 -1.44 -4.69 4.44
CA ILE A 177 -0.21 -4.04 3.95
C ILE A 177 0.22 -2.96 4.93
N MET A 178 -0.70 -2.08 5.34
CA MET A 178 -0.40 -0.99 6.27
C MET A 178 0.11 -1.52 7.61
N LYS A 179 -0.50 -2.59 8.14
CA LYS A 179 -0.06 -3.25 9.38
C LYS A 179 1.33 -3.88 9.24
N GLN A 180 1.67 -4.43 8.07
CA GLN A 180 3.01 -4.95 7.83
C GLN A 180 4.04 -3.81 7.70
N CYS A 181 3.68 -2.72 7.04
CA CYS A 181 4.54 -1.53 6.92
C CYS A 181 4.85 -0.90 8.28
N THR A 182 3.87 -0.79 9.19
CA THR A 182 4.11 -0.27 10.54
C THR A 182 5.05 -1.17 11.34
N LYS A 183 4.83 -2.50 11.30
CA LYS A 183 5.72 -3.47 11.95
C LYS A 183 7.16 -3.38 11.42
N ASN A 184 7.32 -3.25 10.09
CA ASN A 184 8.63 -3.10 9.47
C ASN A 184 9.31 -1.77 9.87
N ALA A 185 8.54 -0.68 9.97
CA ALA A 185 9.07 0.61 10.41
C ALA A 185 9.54 0.57 11.87
N GLU A 186 8.80 -0.09 12.76
CA GLU A 186 9.21 -0.32 14.14
C GLU A 186 10.48 -1.16 14.24
N GLY A 187 10.55 -2.27 13.50
CA GLY A 187 11.76 -3.10 13.41
C GLY A 187 12.97 -2.32 12.90
N SER A 188 12.77 -1.46 11.91
CA SER A 188 13.83 -0.60 11.35
C SER A 188 14.34 0.42 12.37
N LYS A 189 13.46 1.02 13.20
CA LYS A 189 13.86 1.93 14.29
C LYS A 189 14.78 1.24 15.29
N TYR A 190 14.48 0.00 15.66
CA TYR A 190 15.32 -0.79 16.55
C TYR A 190 16.71 -1.04 15.97
N ILE A 191 16.78 -1.44 14.70
CA ILE A 191 18.07 -1.67 14.01
C ILE A 191 18.90 -0.38 13.94
N ILE A 192 18.28 0.75 13.59
CA ILE A 192 18.97 2.06 13.57
C ILE A 192 19.55 2.40 14.95
N TYR A 193 18.80 2.13 16.01
CA TYR A 193 19.26 2.37 17.38
C TYR A 193 20.48 1.52 17.75
N GLU A 194 20.47 0.22 17.42
CA GLU A 194 21.61 -0.67 17.67
C GLU A 194 22.83 -0.30 16.82
N LEU A 195 22.64 0.04 15.54
CA LEU A 195 23.72 0.55 14.70
C LEU A 195 24.35 1.84 15.25
N ARG A 196 23.53 2.72 15.83
CA ARG A 196 24.04 3.95 16.49
C ARG A 196 24.91 3.61 17.70
N LYS A 197 24.51 2.66 18.54
CA LYS A 197 25.36 2.20 19.66
C LYS A 197 26.69 1.63 19.19
N VAL A 198 26.67 0.78 18.16
CA VAL A 198 27.88 0.19 17.59
C VAL A 198 28.80 1.28 17.02
N SER A 199 28.23 2.27 16.34
CA SER A 199 28.98 3.42 15.82
C SER A 199 29.68 4.20 16.93
N GLU A 200 28.99 4.51 18.03
CA GLU A 200 29.61 5.22 19.17
C GLU A 200 30.74 4.41 19.82
N ARG A 201 30.54 3.10 20.01
CA ARG A 201 31.62 2.21 20.50
C ARG A 201 32.81 2.19 19.54
N SER A 202 32.57 2.17 18.23
CA SER A 202 33.62 2.23 17.22
C SER A 202 34.39 3.55 17.29
N LYS A 203 33.71 4.69 17.46
CA LYS A 203 34.38 6.00 17.62
C LYS A 203 35.30 6.02 18.83
N GLU A 204 34.84 5.50 19.96
CA GLU A 204 35.64 5.39 21.18
C GLU A 204 36.87 4.48 20.97
N ALA A 205 36.68 3.33 20.32
CA ALA A 205 37.80 2.43 19.98
C ALA A 205 38.82 3.11 19.05
N THR A 206 38.37 3.83 18.02
CA THR A 206 39.25 4.60 17.14
C THR A 206 40.01 5.68 17.91
N ALA A 207 39.34 6.43 18.80
CA ALA A 207 39.99 7.44 19.63
C ALA A 207 41.06 6.84 20.54
N GLN A 208 40.82 5.65 21.11
CA GLN A 208 41.81 4.93 21.90
C GLN A 208 43.01 4.50 21.06
N ILE A 209 42.79 3.94 19.88
CA ILE A 209 43.87 3.57 18.94
C ILE A 209 44.72 4.80 18.59
N THR A 210 44.10 5.94 18.29
CA THR A 210 44.82 7.20 18.01
C THR A 210 45.70 7.61 19.20
N ARG A 211 45.18 7.57 20.44
CA ARG A 211 45.97 7.87 21.64
C ARG A 211 47.16 6.92 21.82
N TYR A 212 46.97 5.63 21.55
CA TYR A 212 48.06 4.66 21.60
C TYR A 212 49.10 4.92 20.51
N ALA A 213 48.68 5.22 19.28
CA ALA A 213 49.57 5.53 18.17
C ALA A 213 50.43 6.77 18.48
N GLU A 214 49.84 7.83 19.04
CA GLU A 214 50.59 9.03 19.49
C GLU A 214 51.60 8.70 20.60
N LYS A 215 51.21 7.87 21.57
CA LYS A 215 52.12 7.43 22.65
C LYS A 215 53.30 6.63 22.09
N TRP A 216 53.03 5.71 21.16
CA TRP A 216 54.06 4.97 20.45
C TRP A 216 54.99 5.89 19.66
N GLY A 217 54.45 6.87 18.92
CA GLY A 217 55.26 7.86 18.21
C GLY A 217 56.20 8.65 19.14
N ARG A 218 55.73 9.06 20.32
CA ARG A 218 56.58 9.73 21.33
C ARG A 218 57.70 8.82 21.85
N LEU A 219 57.40 7.54 22.12
CA LEU A 219 58.40 6.58 22.58
C LEU A 219 59.45 6.29 21.50
N THR A 220 59.03 6.14 20.25
CA THR A 220 59.96 5.96 19.12
C THR A 220 60.91 7.14 19.00
N ALA A 221 60.40 8.39 19.07
CA ALA A 221 61.24 9.59 19.05
C ALA A 221 62.26 9.63 20.21
N GLN A 222 61.84 9.25 21.43
CA GLN A 222 62.75 9.16 22.58
C GLN A 222 63.85 8.12 22.38
N ILE A 223 63.52 6.95 21.81
CA ILE A 223 64.51 5.90 21.52
C ILE A 223 65.49 6.38 20.45
N GLU A 224 65.02 7.06 19.41
CA GLU A 224 65.87 7.64 18.37
C GLU A 224 66.83 8.70 18.95
N GLU A 225 66.35 9.58 19.83
CA GLU A 225 67.15 10.58 20.52
C GLU A 225 68.25 9.93 21.39
N GLN A 226 67.88 8.97 22.24
CA GLN A 226 68.83 8.21 23.07
C GLN A 226 69.87 7.45 22.22
N THR A 227 69.44 6.90 21.08
CA THR A 227 70.34 6.21 20.15
C THR A 227 71.33 7.17 19.53
N LYS A 228 70.90 8.39 19.19
CA LYS A 228 71.78 9.44 18.66
C LYS A 228 72.79 9.92 19.72
N GLU A 229 72.33 10.19 20.94
CA GLU A 229 73.21 10.53 22.06
C GLU A 229 74.29 9.46 22.30
N LEU A 230 73.90 8.18 22.28
CA LEU A 230 74.81 7.05 22.43
C LEU A 230 75.86 6.99 21.30
N GLN A 231 75.45 7.29 20.06
CA GLN A 231 76.36 7.34 18.92
C GLN A 231 77.35 8.49 19.03
N ASP A 232 76.91 9.68 19.45
CA ASP A 232 77.76 10.85 19.62
C ASP A 232 78.75 10.63 20.78
N TRP A 233 78.30 10.06 21.90
CA TRP A 233 79.19 9.63 22.99
C TRP A 233 80.25 8.62 22.52
N LYS A 234 79.87 7.65 21.69
CA LYS A 234 80.82 6.68 21.09
C LYS A 234 81.84 7.35 20.17
N LYS A 235 81.49 8.43 19.45
CA LYS A 235 82.42 9.20 18.61
C LYS A 235 83.39 9.99 19.48
N GLN A 236 82.90 10.73 20.46
CA GLN A 236 83.72 11.52 21.37
C GLN A 236 84.76 10.66 22.10
N ARG A 237 84.36 9.48 22.59
CA ARG A 237 85.29 8.53 23.21
C ARG A 237 86.38 8.02 22.26
N LYS A 238 86.08 7.86 20.97
CA LYS A 238 87.08 7.46 19.95
C LYS A 238 88.05 8.60 19.64
N GLU A 239 87.60 9.85 19.71
CA GLU A 239 88.43 11.05 19.53
C GLU A 239 89.37 11.25 20.74
N ASP A 240 88.86 11.11 21.96
CA ASP A 240 89.65 11.14 23.19
C ASP A 240 90.72 10.03 23.21
N SER A 241 90.38 8.83 22.71
CA SER A 241 91.30 7.69 22.61
C SER A 241 92.41 7.87 21.57
N ARG A 242 92.27 8.82 20.63
CA ARG A 242 93.32 9.16 19.63
C ARG A 242 94.29 10.25 20.09
N SER A 243 94.00 10.93 21.20
CA SER A 243 94.86 11.99 21.77
C SER A 243 95.74 11.54 22.95
N SER A 244 95.55 10.32 23.47
CA SER A 244 96.34 9.78 24.58
C SER A 244 97.55 8.97 24.10
N SER A 245 98.72 9.59 24.20
CA SER A 245 100.03 8.94 24.23
C SER A 245 100.07 7.74 25.22
N PRO A 246 100.79 6.64 24.92
CA PRO A 246 100.80 5.45 25.78
C PRO A 246 101.69 5.68 27.00
N ARG A 247 101.08 5.89 28.18
CA ARG A 247 101.78 5.78 29.46
C ARG A 247 101.21 4.64 30.29
N THR A 248 102.03 3.59 30.37
CA THR A 248 102.34 2.74 31.53
C THR A 248 101.27 2.47 32.59
N GLY A 249 101.10 1.17 32.85
CA GLY A 249 100.10 0.58 33.73
C GLY A 249 99.92 1.27 35.08
N CYS A 250 98.66 1.41 35.46
CA CYS A 250 98.28 1.79 36.80
C CYS A 250 97.22 0.80 37.31
N LYS A 251 97.53 0.22 38.46
CA LYS A 251 96.74 -0.78 39.19
C LYS A 251 95.33 -0.25 39.46
N ARG A 252 94.31 -1.06 39.16
CA ARG A 252 92.93 -0.84 39.61
C ARG A 252 92.92 -0.86 41.15
N LYS A 253 92.85 0.30 41.77
CA LYS A 253 92.29 0.45 43.11
C LYS A 253 90.77 0.59 42.92
N HIS A 254 90.00 -0.20 43.64
CA HIS A 254 88.56 0.04 43.83
C HIS A 254 88.40 1.39 44.55
N GLY A 255 88.33 2.47 43.78
CA GLY A 255 87.84 3.75 44.25
C GLY A 255 86.32 3.69 44.26
N GLY A 256 85.72 4.03 45.40
CA GLY A 256 84.27 4.22 45.49
C GLY A 256 83.81 5.17 44.40
N PHE A 257 82.74 4.80 43.71
CA PHE A 257 82.06 5.67 42.77
C PHE A 257 81.45 6.83 43.56
N ASP A 258 82.16 7.95 43.66
CA ASP A 258 81.58 9.22 44.08
C ASP A 258 80.67 9.70 42.95
N ILE A 259 79.36 9.45 43.10
CA ILE A 259 78.33 9.94 42.19
C ILE A 259 78.35 11.48 42.26
N PRO A 260 78.48 12.19 41.13
CA PRO A 260 78.44 13.65 41.13
C PRO A 260 77.14 14.16 41.80
N PRO A 261 77.19 15.22 42.63
CA PRO A 261 76.01 15.73 43.34
C PRO A 261 74.81 16.05 42.44
N SER A 262 75.07 16.43 41.18
CA SER A 262 74.05 16.68 40.16
C SER A 262 73.31 15.41 39.70
N GLU A 263 74.01 14.27 39.65
CA GLU A 263 73.39 12.98 39.34
C GLU A 263 72.63 12.44 40.56
N LEU A 264 73.16 12.64 41.77
CA LEU A 264 72.48 12.28 43.01
C LEU A 264 71.11 12.96 43.10
N GLN A 265 71.06 14.28 42.85
CA GLN A 265 69.79 15.04 42.80
C GLN A 265 68.84 14.58 41.69
N ARG A 266 69.38 14.05 40.58
CA ARG A 266 68.54 13.50 39.49
C ARG A 266 67.92 12.17 39.93
N TYR A 267 68.70 11.30 40.56
CA TYR A 267 68.22 10.02 41.07
C TYR A 267 67.23 10.19 42.23
N GLU A 268 67.45 11.15 43.14
CA GLU A 268 66.49 11.51 44.18
C GLU A 268 65.16 11.99 43.58
N ARG A 269 65.20 12.88 42.58
CA ARG A 269 63.98 13.31 41.87
C ARG A 269 63.25 12.17 41.18
N ILE A 270 63.98 11.20 40.61
CA ILE A 270 63.38 10.01 40.01
C ILE A 270 62.76 9.13 41.09
N ARG A 271 63.45 8.92 42.23
CA ARG A 271 62.95 8.14 43.36
C ARG A 271 61.65 8.74 43.89
N ASP A 272 61.64 10.04 44.20
CA ASP A 272 60.46 10.73 44.74
C ASP A 272 59.28 10.76 43.76
N ARG A 273 59.56 10.76 42.45
CA ARG A 273 58.52 10.60 41.43
C ARG A 273 57.95 9.18 41.42
N ARG A 274 58.81 8.15 41.48
CA ARG A 274 58.38 6.74 41.51
C ARG A 274 57.62 6.40 42.77
N GLU A 275 58.02 6.97 43.90
CA GLU A 275 57.36 6.79 45.18
C GLU A 275 55.95 7.39 45.15
N ARG A 276 55.77 8.58 44.54
CA ARG A 276 54.45 9.18 44.27
C ARG A 276 53.60 8.35 43.30
N GLU A 277 54.18 7.84 42.22
CA GLU A 277 53.47 6.95 41.27
C GLU A 277 53.00 5.66 41.97
N LEU A 278 53.81 5.09 42.88
CA LEU A 278 53.42 3.93 43.69
C LEU A 278 52.31 4.26 44.68
N THR A 279 52.38 5.42 45.35
CA THR A 279 51.30 5.84 46.26
C THR A 279 50.00 6.08 45.50
N GLU A 280 50.06 6.63 44.29
CA GLU A 280 48.87 6.81 43.44
C GLU A 280 48.29 5.48 42.97
N ILE A 281 49.12 4.49 42.67
CA ILE A 281 48.68 3.12 42.32
C ILE A 281 48.05 2.42 43.52
N ASP A 282 48.60 2.56 44.73
CA ASP A 282 48.03 1.98 45.97
C ASP A 282 46.72 2.70 46.38
N ASP A 283 46.61 4.01 46.12
CA ASP A 283 45.39 4.78 46.33
C ASP A 283 44.30 4.47 45.31
N PHE A 284 44.67 4.01 44.11
CA PHE A 284 43.74 3.81 42.99
C PHE A 284 42.64 2.76 43.28
N PRO A 285 42.94 1.57 43.86
CA PRO A 285 41.92 0.64 44.35
C PRO A 285 41.00 1.28 45.39
N SER A 286 41.56 2.04 46.32
CA SER A 286 40.84 2.68 47.44
C SER A 286 39.84 3.75 46.97
N ARG A 287 40.13 4.43 45.84
CA ARG A 287 39.22 5.41 45.22
C ARG A 287 38.20 4.78 44.28
N ASN A 288 38.43 3.58 43.78
CA ASN A 288 37.59 2.91 42.77
C ASN A 288 36.79 1.70 43.29
N VAL A 289 36.55 1.58 44.60
CA VAL A 289 35.75 0.49 45.21
C VAL A 289 34.26 0.48 44.77
N VAL A 290 33.79 1.42 43.95
CA VAL A 290 32.38 1.46 43.53
C VAL A 290 32.24 1.39 42.02
N LYS A 291 32.13 0.17 41.49
CA LYS A 291 31.21 -0.15 40.37
C LYS A 291 30.92 -1.64 40.12
N ASP A 292 31.28 -2.55 41.02
CA ASP A 292 30.76 -3.93 41.01
C ASP A 292 29.45 -4.07 41.80
N ARG A 293 28.48 -3.19 41.51
CA ARG A 293 27.09 -3.37 41.94
C ARG A 293 26.16 -3.08 40.77
N ARG A 294 25.80 -4.14 40.04
CA ARG A 294 24.46 -4.45 39.47
C ARG A 294 24.60 -5.56 38.42
N PHE A 295 24.86 -6.78 38.89
CA PHE A 295 24.37 -8.01 38.23
C PHE A 295 23.36 -8.66 39.18
N GLU A 296 22.25 -7.96 39.40
CA GLU A 296 21.03 -8.55 39.94
C GLU A 296 19.91 -8.16 38.99
N GLY A 297 19.22 -9.16 38.41
CA GLY A 297 17.93 -8.95 37.77
C GLY A 297 17.70 -9.70 36.47
N ASN A 298 16.93 -10.79 36.59
CA ASN A 298 16.03 -11.38 35.58
C ASN A 298 16.56 -12.51 34.68
N MET A 299 16.88 -13.66 35.28
CA MET A 299 16.36 -14.92 34.74
C MET A 299 14.90 -15.02 35.15
N LYS A 300 13.98 -14.79 34.21
CA LYS A 300 12.62 -15.29 34.32
C LYS A 300 12.57 -16.63 33.63
N ASP A 301 12.31 -17.67 34.42
CA ASP A 301 11.74 -18.91 33.94
C ASP A 301 10.39 -18.61 33.27
N GLY A 302 10.20 -19.16 32.07
CA GLY A 302 8.93 -19.33 31.38
C GLY A 302 9.08 -20.61 30.57
N GLU A 303 8.69 -21.74 31.16
CA GLU A 303 7.38 -22.37 30.96
C GLU A 303 7.27 -22.99 29.56
N GLU A 304 7.52 -24.31 29.52
CA GLU A 304 6.88 -25.25 28.58
C GLU A 304 5.40 -25.44 28.95
#